data_AF-A0A8H3IC34-F1
#
_entry.id   AF-A0A8H3IC34-F1
#
_cell.length_a   1.000
_cell.length_b   1.000
_cell.length_c   1.000
_cell.angle_alpha   90.00
_cell.angle_beta   90.00
_cell.angle_gamma   90.00
#
_symmetry.space_group_name_H-M   'P 1'
#
loop_
_entity.id
_entity.type
_entity.pdbx_description
1 polymer ?
#
loop_
_entity_poly.entity_id
_entity_poly.type
_entity_poly.pdbx_seq_one_letter_code
_entity_poly.pdbx_strand_id
1 'polypeptide(L)'
;MAFKCIARPRVRAFGFPVEGAQPTCPLYRMRRRAPSQACIAGPPSGFTGSIRTSTFRRCFADTRQQDNSNASSYLQSLPVEKQLSELLSKAKSLIQSTAVPSEESSKEALDSCKRLAAVLVGVEIDPKADSYSPTSSLLDLEERRKRSGSPSRSLSRATRDRIAEEVSKAALGIISCPPVFITPSLLATYVDTQALLNRPEAVPPALILYASKPLPRPGTTPIEYTASNPKKASSAVPISIASAALDAAIDAKNLPVCFDIINLTVCAPAFRRSKLVRRALLPGIGAAMVPAAVYAAASQWATWQDTMDNDLAMNLMFGGLLAYVGFTASIGFVAVTTANDQMDRVTWAVGTPLRERWLREEERAFADRVAGAWGFKEPWKRGQEEGLDWQQLYEWIGLRRMVLDKVGLMEGME
;
A
#
# COMPACT_ATOMS: atom_id res chain seq x y z
N MET A 1 2.40 22.20 -55.99
CA MET A 1 2.65 22.77 -54.65
C MET A 1 3.70 21.92 -53.96
N ALA A 2 4.82 22.50 -53.54
CA ALA A 2 5.94 21.76 -52.95
C ALA A 2 5.88 21.77 -51.42
N PHE A 3 5.83 20.58 -50.81
CA PHE A 3 5.93 20.45 -49.35
C PHE A 3 7.40 20.26 -48.93
N LYS A 4 7.99 21.34 -48.40
CA LYS A 4 9.26 21.28 -47.66
C LYS A 4 9.10 20.40 -46.41
N CYS A 5 9.73 19.23 -46.37
CA CYS A 5 9.91 18.50 -45.13
C CYS A 5 11.01 19.15 -44.28
N ILE A 6 10.65 19.62 -43.08
CA ILE A 6 11.55 20.26 -42.13
C ILE A 6 12.43 19.20 -41.46
N ALA A 7 13.75 19.38 -41.54
CA ALA A 7 14.71 18.50 -40.88
C ALA A 7 14.67 18.67 -39.35
N ARG A 8 14.79 17.57 -38.60
CA ARG A 8 15.02 17.59 -37.15
C ARG A 8 16.53 17.67 -36.83
N PRO A 9 16.93 18.30 -35.72
CA PRO A 9 18.34 18.56 -35.43
C PRO A 9 19.09 17.28 -35.03
N ARG A 10 20.30 17.10 -35.57
CA ARG A 10 21.30 16.16 -35.04
C ARG A 10 22.06 16.84 -33.90
N VAL A 11 21.88 16.39 -32.67
CA VAL A 11 22.78 16.72 -31.56
C VAL A 11 24.10 15.99 -31.80
N ARG A 12 25.22 16.72 -31.82
CA ARG A 12 26.58 16.15 -31.87
C ARG A 12 27.17 16.16 -30.46
N ALA A 13 27.72 15.04 -30.04
CA ALA A 13 28.68 14.96 -28.94
C ALA A 13 29.72 13.89 -29.33
N PHE A 14 31.02 14.23 -29.19
CA PHE A 14 32.19 13.40 -29.52
C PHE A 14 32.25 12.90 -30.97
N GLY A 15 33.03 13.60 -31.80
CA GLY A 15 33.17 13.28 -33.21
C GLY A 15 34.15 12.15 -33.49
N PHE A 16 33.63 11.04 -34.04
CA PHE A 16 34.32 10.20 -35.01
C PHE A 16 33.28 9.70 -36.03
N PRO A 17 33.57 9.70 -37.34
CA PRO A 17 32.70 9.08 -38.34
C PRO A 17 32.96 7.56 -38.39
N VAL A 18 31.89 6.77 -38.39
CA VAL A 18 31.93 5.36 -38.80
C VAL A 18 30.96 5.21 -39.96
N GLU A 19 31.49 4.81 -41.11
CA GLU A 19 30.78 4.70 -42.38
C GLU A 19 30.81 3.23 -42.85
N GLY A 20 29.71 2.75 -43.41
CA GLY A 20 29.65 1.47 -44.13
C GLY A 20 29.13 0.25 -43.36
N ALA A 21 27.81 0.05 -43.36
CA ALA A 21 27.15 -1.20 -43.78
C ALA A 21 25.61 -1.12 -43.64
N GLN A 22 24.89 -1.30 -44.74
CA GLN A 22 23.46 -1.68 -44.78
C GLN A 22 23.31 -2.89 -45.76
N PRO A 23 22.11 -3.43 -46.04
CA PRO A 23 21.53 -4.45 -45.18
C PRO A 23 21.00 -5.67 -45.96
N THR A 24 20.77 -6.80 -45.29
CA THR A 24 19.92 -7.88 -45.84
C THR A 24 18.89 -8.36 -44.82
N CYS A 25 17.64 -7.98 -45.05
CA CYS A 25 16.47 -8.63 -44.45
C CYS A 25 15.82 -9.53 -45.49
N PRO A 26 15.23 -10.66 -45.06
CA PRO A 26 13.94 -11.04 -45.61
C PRO A 26 12.89 -11.28 -44.51
N LEU A 27 11.95 -10.33 -44.44
CA LEU A 27 10.52 -10.52 -44.25
C LEU A 27 10.04 -11.86 -43.64
N TYR A 28 9.52 -11.81 -42.40
CA TYR A 28 8.50 -12.76 -41.94
C TYR A 28 7.17 -12.04 -41.66
N ARG A 29 6.15 -12.37 -42.46
CA ARG A 29 4.88 -11.64 -42.55
C ARG A 29 3.76 -12.44 -41.86
N MET A 30 3.62 -12.31 -40.54
CA MET A 30 2.52 -12.93 -39.80
C MET A 30 1.16 -12.40 -40.27
N ARG A 31 0.29 -13.33 -40.66
CA ARG A 31 -0.93 -13.10 -41.43
C ARG A 31 -2.15 -13.06 -40.50
N ARG A 32 -2.80 -11.91 -40.33
CA ARG A 32 -4.14 -11.88 -39.71
C ARG A 32 -5.14 -12.59 -40.63
N ARG A 33 -5.95 -13.50 -40.07
CA ARG A 33 -7.09 -14.12 -40.75
C ARG A 33 -8.30 -14.25 -39.81
N ALA A 34 -9.25 -13.35 -40.04
CA ALA A 34 -10.69 -13.60 -40.08
C ALA A 34 -11.18 -12.85 -41.35
N PRO A 35 -12.40 -13.08 -41.89
CA PRO A 35 -13.51 -13.91 -41.41
C PRO A 35 -14.07 -14.88 -42.48
N SER A 36 -15.15 -15.61 -42.16
CA SER A 36 -16.21 -15.99 -43.13
C SER A 36 -17.47 -16.50 -42.42
N GLN A 37 -18.65 -16.11 -42.91
CA GLN A 37 -19.98 -16.47 -42.39
C GLN A 37 -20.60 -17.65 -43.15
N ALA A 38 -21.51 -18.39 -42.51
CA ALA A 38 -22.73 -18.98 -43.08
C ALA A 38 -23.66 -19.32 -41.89
N CYS A 39 -24.79 -18.63 -41.65
CA CYS A 39 -26.08 -18.65 -42.36
C CYS A 39 -26.91 -19.93 -42.11
N ILE A 40 -28.06 -19.82 -41.41
CA ILE A 40 -29.43 -19.98 -41.98
C ILE A 40 -30.53 -19.96 -40.87
N ALA A 41 -31.54 -19.11 -41.10
CA ALA A 41 -32.96 -19.10 -40.70
C ALA A 41 -33.51 -19.63 -39.34
N GLY A 42 -34.38 -18.82 -38.73
CA GLY A 42 -35.84 -19.14 -38.76
C GLY A 42 -36.60 -19.35 -37.43
N PRO A 43 -37.51 -18.44 -37.01
CA PRO A 43 -38.47 -18.61 -35.89
C PRO A 43 -39.85 -19.14 -36.40
N PRO A 44 -40.90 -19.45 -35.58
CA PRO A 44 -41.57 -18.63 -34.54
C PRO A 44 -41.69 -19.38 -33.18
N SER A 45 -42.43 -19.00 -32.12
CA SER A 45 -43.42 -17.93 -31.79
C SER A 45 -43.09 -17.37 -30.37
N GLY A 46 -43.81 -16.47 -29.67
CA GLY A 46 -45.08 -15.75 -29.88
C GLY A 46 -46.11 -16.02 -28.76
N PHE A 47 -46.11 -15.24 -27.67
CA PHE A 47 -47.29 -15.04 -26.80
C PHE A 47 -47.27 -13.65 -26.14
N THR A 48 -48.46 -13.06 -25.98
CA THR A 48 -48.71 -11.67 -25.57
C THR A 48 -49.38 -11.59 -24.19
N GLY A 49 -49.31 -10.43 -23.53
CA GLY A 49 -49.96 -10.18 -22.23
C GLY A 49 -49.09 -9.32 -21.32
N SER A 50 -49.09 -7.98 -21.44
CA SER A 50 -50.14 -7.03 -21.03
C SER A 50 -50.14 -6.74 -19.52
N ILE A 51 -50.10 -5.45 -19.20
CA ILE A 51 -49.91 -4.87 -17.86
C ILE A 51 -51.22 -4.91 -17.08
N ARG A 52 -51.19 -5.37 -15.81
CA ARG A 52 -52.18 -4.99 -14.79
C ARG A 52 -51.53 -4.70 -13.44
N THR A 53 -51.75 -3.48 -12.98
CA THR A 53 -51.52 -3.03 -11.61
C THR A 53 -52.70 -3.47 -10.72
N SER A 54 -52.44 -4.10 -9.57
CA SER A 54 -53.48 -4.33 -8.56
C SER A 54 -52.90 -4.47 -7.15
N THR A 55 -52.97 -3.37 -6.39
CA THR A 55 -53.34 -3.31 -4.97
C THR A 55 -52.95 -4.50 -4.06
N PHE A 56 -51.83 -4.36 -3.36
CA PHE A 56 -51.50 -5.22 -2.21
C PHE A 56 -52.26 -4.74 -0.96
N ARG A 57 -53.26 -5.50 -0.49
CA ARG A 57 -53.98 -5.23 0.77
C ARG A 57 -54.28 -6.53 1.53
N ARG A 58 -53.86 -6.56 2.80
CA ARG A 58 -54.30 -7.44 3.90
C ARG A 58 -54.13 -8.96 3.71
N CYS A 59 -53.08 -9.48 4.33
CA CYS A 59 -53.20 -10.59 5.28
C CYS A 59 -52.54 -10.17 6.60
N PHE A 60 -53.36 -9.78 7.58
CA PHE A 60 -52.98 -9.71 9.00
C PHE A 60 -53.97 -10.64 9.70
N ALA A 61 -53.46 -11.72 10.29
CA ALA A 61 -54.24 -12.66 11.09
C ALA A 61 -53.36 -13.12 12.28
N ASP A 62 -53.99 -13.31 13.43
CA ASP A 62 -53.34 -13.44 14.72
C ASP A 62 -52.41 -14.66 14.88
N THR A 63 -51.36 -14.48 15.68
CA THR A 63 -50.96 -15.50 16.65
C THR A 63 -50.40 -14.82 17.90
N ARG A 64 -51.18 -14.76 18.97
CA ARG A 64 -50.69 -14.40 20.31
C ARG A 64 -50.31 -15.67 21.08
N GLN A 65 -49.03 -15.70 21.46
CA GLN A 65 -48.52 -15.99 22.82
C GLN A 65 -48.82 -17.34 23.49
N GLN A 66 -47.76 -18.10 23.73
CA GLN A 66 -47.24 -18.65 25.02
C GLN A 66 -46.07 -19.61 24.66
N ASP A 67 -44.98 -19.78 25.42
CA ASP A 67 -44.55 -19.12 26.64
C ASP A 67 -43.01 -19.09 26.81
N ASN A 68 -42.56 -18.02 27.47
CA ASN A 68 -41.33 -17.82 28.25
C ASN A 68 -40.23 -18.92 28.34
N SER A 69 -39.07 -18.67 27.69
CA SER A 69 -37.73 -19.07 28.22
C SER A 69 -36.52 -18.28 27.70
N ASN A 70 -36.66 -17.35 26.75
CA ASN A 70 -35.54 -16.68 26.05
C ASN A 70 -35.38 -15.16 26.31
N ALA A 71 -36.08 -14.58 27.30
CA ALA A 71 -36.11 -13.11 27.49
C ALA A 71 -34.81 -12.51 28.06
N SER A 72 -33.93 -13.29 28.70
CA SER A 72 -32.73 -12.77 29.38
C SER A 72 -31.54 -12.47 28.45
N SER A 73 -31.58 -12.84 27.16
CA SER A 73 -30.49 -12.56 26.20
C SER A 73 -30.62 -11.21 25.49
N TYR A 74 -31.77 -10.53 25.59
CA TYR A 74 -32.06 -9.30 24.83
C TYR A 74 -31.63 -7.99 25.52
N LEU A 75 -31.25 -8.01 26.79
CA LEU A 75 -30.99 -6.79 27.58
C LEU A 75 -29.52 -6.38 27.69
N GLN A 76 -28.59 -7.10 27.05
CA GLN A 76 -27.14 -6.79 27.07
C GLN A 76 -26.56 -6.37 25.71
N SER A 77 -27.27 -6.52 24.59
CA SER A 77 -26.80 -6.05 23.26
C SER A 77 -27.10 -4.57 22.97
N LEU A 78 -28.04 -3.99 23.72
CA LEU A 78 -28.54 -2.63 23.55
C LEU A 78 -27.50 -1.48 23.52
N PRO A 79 -26.35 -1.48 24.25
CA PRO A 79 -25.40 -0.38 24.11
C PRO A 79 -24.67 -0.42 22.76
N VAL A 80 -24.24 -1.61 22.32
CA VAL A 80 -23.47 -1.78 21.07
C VAL A 80 -24.35 -1.54 19.85
N GLU A 81 -25.58 -2.09 19.83
CA GLU A 81 -26.52 -1.89 18.72
C GLU A 81 -26.96 -0.43 18.57
N LYS A 82 -27.17 0.30 19.69
CA LYS A 82 -27.48 1.73 19.64
C LYS A 82 -26.31 2.54 19.07
N GLN A 83 -25.09 2.29 19.54
CA GLN A 83 -23.90 2.96 19.00
C GLN A 83 -23.69 2.64 17.52
N LEU A 84 -23.88 1.39 17.10
CA LEU A 84 -23.85 0.97 15.69
C LEU A 84 -24.88 1.75 14.86
N SER A 85 -26.13 1.88 15.35
CA SER A 85 -27.18 2.66 14.67
C SER A 85 -26.85 4.15 14.56
N GLU A 86 -26.17 4.72 15.57
CA GLU A 86 -25.68 6.09 15.56
C GLU A 86 -24.53 6.27 14.55
N LEU A 87 -23.60 5.31 14.45
CA LEU A 87 -22.55 5.38 13.43
C LEU A 87 -23.12 5.24 12.03
N LEU A 88 -24.11 4.38 11.82
CA LEU A 88 -24.80 4.26 10.54
C LEU A 88 -25.58 5.53 10.20
N SER A 89 -26.16 6.25 11.17
CA SER A 89 -26.83 7.52 10.90
C SER A 89 -25.82 8.62 10.57
N LYS A 90 -24.70 8.71 11.29
CA LYS A 90 -23.58 9.62 10.97
C LYS A 90 -22.99 9.33 9.58
N ALA A 91 -22.67 8.08 9.28
CA ALA A 91 -22.19 7.65 7.96
C ALA A 91 -23.20 7.98 6.85
N LYS A 92 -24.50 7.73 7.05
CA LYS A 92 -25.55 8.11 6.09
C LYS A 92 -25.64 9.62 5.90
N SER A 93 -25.47 10.42 6.95
CA SER A 93 -25.47 11.89 6.84
C SER A 93 -24.27 12.40 6.03
N LEU A 94 -23.09 11.79 6.18
CA LEU A 94 -21.89 12.08 5.37
C LEU A 94 -22.02 11.60 3.90
N ILE A 95 -22.74 10.50 3.65
CA ILE A 95 -23.08 10.04 2.30
C ILE A 95 -24.05 11.01 1.62
N GLN A 96 -25.01 11.57 2.37
CA GLN A 96 -26.06 12.45 1.86
C GLN A 96 -25.64 13.92 1.78
N SER A 97 -24.59 14.35 2.49
CA SER A 97 -24.12 15.73 2.46
C SER A 97 -23.60 16.12 1.08
N THR A 98 -24.24 17.10 0.45
CA THR A 98 -23.88 17.63 -0.88
C THR A 98 -22.64 18.55 -0.86
N ALA A 99 -22.13 18.86 0.33
CA ALA A 99 -20.89 19.60 0.54
C ALA A 99 -19.72 18.65 0.81
N VAL A 100 -18.50 19.08 0.50
CA VAL A 100 -17.28 18.34 0.87
C VAL A 100 -17.18 18.32 2.41
N PRO A 101 -17.22 17.14 3.07
CA PRO A 101 -17.14 17.06 4.52
C PRO A 101 -15.74 17.47 5.00
N SER A 102 -15.66 18.04 6.20
CA SER A 102 -14.37 18.37 6.82
C SER A 102 -13.57 17.09 7.10
N GLU A 103 -12.24 17.18 6.99
CA GLU A 103 -11.36 16.04 7.29
C GLU A 103 -11.58 15.55 8.74
N GLU A 104 -11.83 16.48 9.67
CA GLU A 104 -12.11 16.21 11.08
C GLU A 104 -13.38 15.39 11.29
N SER A 105 -14.50 15.75 10.64
CA SER A 105 -15.75 14.97 10.72
C SER A 105 -15.59 13.54 10.18
N SER A 106 -14.75 13.38 9.15
CA SER A 106 -14.44 12.06 8.57
C SER A 106 -13.54 11.22 9.51
N LYS A 107 -12.62 11.87 10.24
CA LYS A 107 -11.80 11.21 11.27
C LYS A 107 -12.66 10.79 12.46
N GLU A 108 -13.49 11.68 13.00
CA GLU A 108 -14.36 11.39 14.14
C GLU A 108 -15.28 10.19 13.86
N ALA A 109 -15.81 10.08 12.64
CA ALA A 109 -16.60 8.93 12.22
C ALA A 109 -15.79 7.61 12.22
N LEU A 110 -14.56 7.62 11.69
CA LEU A 110 -13.68 6.44 11.71
C LEU A 110 -13.13 6.11 13.10
N ASP A 111 -12.82 7.10 13.93
CA ASP A 111 -12.41 6.92 15.33
C ASP A 111 -13.56 6.34 16.16
N SER A 112 -14.81 6.70 15.84
CA SER A 112 -15.98 6.07 16.42
C SER A 112 -16.11 4.59 15.99
N CYS A 113 -15.85 4.26 14.72
CA CYS A 113 -15.74 2.87 14.27
C CYS A 113 -14.60 2.11 15.01
N LYS A 114 -13.45 2.76 15.24
CA LYS A 114 -12.31 2.21 15.98
C LYS A 114 -12.67 1.90 17.43
N ARG A 115 -13.42 2.80 18.09
CA ARG A 115 -13.95 2.57 19.45
C ARG A 115 -14.94 1.40 19.51
N LEU A 116 -15.78 1.20 18.49
CA LEU A 116 -16.66 0.01 18.46
C LEU A 116 -15.89 -1.28 18.20
N ALA A 117 -14.90 -1.27 17.30
CA ALA A 117 -14.01 -2.42 17.10
C ALA A 117 -13.30 -2.82 18.41
N ALA A 118 -12.77 -1.84 19.13
CA ALA A 118 -12.22 -1.99 20.49
C ALA A 118 -13.19 -2.69 21.46
N VAL A 119 -14.41 -2.18 21.59
CA VAL A 119 -15.45 -2.75 22.48
C VAL A 119 -15.84 -4.19 22.10
N LEU A 120 -15.88 -4.51 20.80
CA LEU A 120 -16.19 -5.86 20.30
C LEU A 120 -15.11 -6.90 20.63
N VAL A 121 -13.83 -6.49 20.56
CA VAL A 121 -12.69 -7.35 20.91
C VAL A 121 -12.47 -7.39 22.43
N GLY A 122 -12.95 -6.39 23.17
CA GLY A 122 -12.70 -6.21 24.60
C GLY A 122 -11.36 -5.53 24.90
N VAL A 123 -10.78 -4.84 23.91
CA VAL A 123 -9.55 -4.06 24.04
C VAL A 123 -9.96 -2.59 24.06
N GLU A 124 -10.07 -1.99 25.24
CA GLU A 124 -10.24 -0.53 25.34
C GLU A 124 -8.97 0.17 24.82
N ILE A 125 -9.15 1.17 23.95
CA ILE A 125 -8.07 1.96 23.36
C ILE A 125 -8.07 3.32 24.04
N ASP A 126 -7.13 3.53 24.96
CA ASP A 126 -6.99 4.80 25.66
C ASP A 126 -6.35 5.87 24.77
N PRO A 127 -6.98 7.04 24.55
CA PRO A 127 -6.47 8.09 23.68
C PRO A 127 -5.34 8.94 24.32
N LYS A 128 -4.67 8.44 25.36
CA LYS A 128 -3.59 9.13 26.10
C LYS A 128 -2.48 8.16 26.52
N ALA A 129 -1.61 7.77 25.58
CA ALA A 129 -0.49 6.88 25.85
C ALA A 129 0.79 7.60 26.34
N ASP A 130 0.86 8.94 26.25
CA ASP A 130 2.13 9.67 26.36
C ASP A 130 2.55 10.11 27.79
N SER A 131 1.80 9.73 28.84
CA SER A 131 2.20 10.07 30.22
C SER A 131 1.52 9.20 31.29
N TYR A 132 2.12 8.05 31.64
CA TYR A 132 1.75 7.31 32.85
C TYR A 132 2.96 6.69 33.57
N SER A 133 2.98 6.86 34.89
CA SER A 133 3.88 6.15 35.80
C SER A 133 3.49 4.65 35.85
N PRO A 134 4.46 3.71 35.94
CA PRO A 134 4.17 2.27 36.00
C PRO A 134 3.29 1.86 37.19
N THR A 135 3.23 2.66 38.26
CA THR A 135 2.34 2.43 39.41
C THR A 135 0.86 2.62 39.08
N SER A 136 0.54 3.53 38.14
CA SER A 136 -0.84 3.81 37.70
C SER A 136 -1.44 2.61 36.97
N SER A 137 -0.65 1.98 36.08
CA SER A 137 -1.08 0.83 35.28
C SER A 137 -1.39 -0.42 36.11
N LEU A 138 -0.73 -0.60 37.26
CA LEU A 138 -1.02 -1.72 38.17
C LEU A 138 -2.34 -1.53 38.93
N LEU A 139 -2.63 -0.30 39.40
CA LEU A 139 -3.91 -0.01 40.06
C LEU A 139 -5.07 -0.12 39.08
N ASP A 140 -4.90 0.37 37.85
CA ASP A 140 -5.94 0.30 36.82
C ASP A 140 -6.19 -1.15 36.36
N LEU A 141 -5.16 -2.01 36.32
CA LEU A 141 -5.32 -3.46 36.12
C LEU A 141 -6.09 -4.14 37.28
N GLU A 142 -5.92 -3.71 38.53
CA GLU A 142 -6.66 -4.26 39.66
C GLU A 142 -8.13 -3.80 39.67
N GLU A 143 -8.38 -2.53 39.36
CA GLU A 143 -9.70 -1.95 39.13
C GLU A 143 -10.44 -2.71 38.00
N ARG A 144 -9.75 -2.96 36.87
CA ARG A 144 -10.27 -3.72 35.72
C ARG A 144 -10.55 -5.20 36.07
N ARG A 145 -9.79 -5.78 37.00
CA ARG A 145 -10.03 -7.14 37.53
C ARG A 145 -11.27 -7.22 38.43
N LYS A 146 -11.60 -6.14 39.15
CA LYS A 146 -12.86 -6.03 39.94
C LYS A 146 -14.07 -5.68 39.07
N ARG A 147 -13.86 -5.00 37.94
CA ARG A 147 -14.91 -4.68 36.94
C ARG A 147 -15.11 -5.76 35.86
N SER A 148 -14.53 -6.95 35.99
CA SER A 148 -14.46 -7.96 34.91
C SER A 148 -15.78 -8.70 34.58
N GLY A 149 -16.93 -8.10 34.86
CA GLY A 149 -18.21 -8.44 34.24
C GLY A 149 -18.35 -7.73 32.89
N SER A 150 -17.46 -8.03 31.93
CA SER A 150 -17.46 -7.31 30.64
C SER A 150 -18.70 -7.67 29.80
N PRO A 151 -19.45 -6.68 29.28
CA PRO A 151 -20.63 -6.93 28.45
C PRO A 151 -20.28 -7.59 27.10
N SER A 152 -19.01 -7.59 26.69
CA SER A 152 -18.53 -8.25 25.46
C SER A 152 -18.59 -9.78 25.51
N ARG A 153 -18.60 -10.40 26.71
CA ARG A 153 -18.61 -11.87 26.85
C ARG A 153 -19.98 -12.52 26.71
N SER A 154 -21.08 -11.77 26.78
CA SER A 154 -22.44 -12.33 26.60
C SER A 154 -22.93 -12.32 25.16
N LEU A 155 -22.25 -11.63 24.24
CA LEU A 155 -22.58 -11.69 22.82
C LEU A 155 -22.07 -12.98 22.17
N SER A 156 -23.00 -13.75 21.60
CA SER A 156 -22.71 -14.92 20.77
C SER A 156 -21.69 -14.57 19.68
N ARG A 157 -20.74 -15.49 19.43
CA ARG A 157 -19.64 -15.30 18.46
C ARG A 157 -20.18 -14.86 17.08
N ALA A 158 -21.20 -15.55 16.58
CA ALA A 158 -21.84 -15.22 15.31
C ALA A 158 -22.48 -13.81 15.28
N THR A 159 -22.96 -13.29 16.41
CA THR A 159 -23.48 -11.92 16.50
C THR A 159 -22.34 -10.90 16.47
N ARG A 160 -21.23 -11.16 17.16
CA ARG A 160 -20.02 -10.33 17.08
C ARG A 160 -19.43 -10.30 15.68
N ASP A 161 -19.37 -11.45 15.00
CA ASP A 161 -18.86 -11.55 13.63
C ASP A 161 -19.73 -10.75 12.64
N ARG A 162 -21.06 -10.74 12.81
CA ARG A 162 -22.00 -9.91 12.02
C ARG A 162 -21.82 -8.42 12.28
N ILE A 163 -21.72 -8.01 13.55
CA ILE A 163 -21.51 -6.60 13.91
C ILE A 163 -20.16 -6.10 13.37
N ALA A 164 -19.09 -6.92 13.49
CA ALA A 164 -17.79 -6.62 12.91
C ALA A 164 -17.86 -6.42 11.38
N GLU A 165 -18.67 -7.22 10.70
CA GLU A 165 -18.91 -7.08 9.26
C GLU A 165 -19.66 -5.79 8.91
N GLU A 166 -20.68 -5.42 9.68
CA GLU A 166 -21.41 -4.16 9.49
C GLU A 166 -20.53 -2.94 9.75
N VAL A 167 -19.68 -2.96 10.79
CA VAL A 167 -18.71 -1.90 11.07
C VAL A 167 -17.66 -1.80 9.95
N SER A 168 -17.14 -2.94 9.47
CA SER A 168 -16.17 -2.95 8.35
C SER A 168 -16.79 -2.42 7.05
N LYS A 169 -18.03 -2.83 6.73
CA LYS A 169 -18.81 -2.30 5.58
C LYS A 169 -19.12 -0.81 5.73
N ALA A 170 -19.45 -0.34 6.92
CA ALA A 170 -19.70 1.08 7.18
C ALA A 170 -18.42 1.92 7.00
N ALA A 171 -17.29 1.46 7.54
CA ALA A 171 -16.00 2.12 7.40
C ALA A 171 -15.54 2.17 5.92
N LEU A 172 -15.67 1.06 5.19
CA LEU A 172 -15.40 1.02 3.74
C LEU A 172 -16.36 1.94 2.97
N GLY A 173 -17.63 1.99 3.37
CA GLY A 173 -18.63 2.91 2.83
C GLY A 173 -18.23 4.38 2.95
N ILE A 174 -17.82 4.81 4.15
CA ILE A 174 -17.31 6.18 4.42
C ILE A 174 -16.13 6.51 3.49
N ILE A 175 -15.16 5.61 3.37
CA ILE A 175 -13.96 5.82 2.52
C ILE A 175 -14.31 5.81 1.02
N SER A 176 -15.31 5.04 0.61
CA SER A 176 -15.76 4.94 -0.79
C SER A 176 -16.55 6.16 -1.26
N CYS A 177 -17.08 6.98 -0.35
CA CYS A 177 -17.87 8.18 -0.68
C CYS A 177 -17.08 9.18 -1.55
N PRO A 178 -17.53 9.52 -2.78
CA PRO A 178 -16.84 10.47 -3.64
C PRO A 178 -16.39 11.80 -2.99
N PRO A 179 -17.19 12.48 -2.13
CA PRO A 179 -16.78 13.77 -1.56
C PRO A 179 -15.71 13.67 -0.44
N VAL A 180 -15.43 12.49 0.11
CA VAL A 180 -14.46 12.33 1.21
C VAL A 180 -13.03 12.29 0.67
N PHE A 181 -12.18 13.24 1.04
CA PHE A 181 -10.75 13.16 0.74
C PHE A 181 -10.06 12.12 1.64
N ILE A 182 -9.29 11.19 1.06
CA ILE A 182 -8.59 10.14 1.82
C ILE A 182 -7.18 10.64 2.17
N THR A 183 -7.03 11.24 3.35
CA THR A 183 -5.72 11.58 3.94
C THR A 183 -5.02 10.30 4.46
N PRO A 184 -3.68 10.19 4.44
CA PRO A 184 -2.97 9.06 5.06
C PRO A 184 -3.33 8.81 6.55
N SER A 185 -3.71 9.84 7.30
CA SER A 185 -4.24 9.71 8.68
C SER A 185 -5.53 8.88 8.73
N LEU A 186 -6.51 9.19 7.88
CA LEU A 186 -7.76 8.43 7.72
C LEU A 186 -7.49 6.98 7.31
N LEU A 187 -6.53 6.77 6.40
CA LEU A 187 -6.12 5.43 5.97
C LEU A 187 -5.47 4.63 7.10
N ALA A 188 -4.67 5.27 7.96
CA ALA A 188 -4.07 4.62 9.13
C ALA A 188 -5.15 4.18 10.13
N THR A 189 -6.06 5.08 10.54
CA THR A 189 -7.18 4.73 11.42
C THR A 189 -8.01 3.59 10.84
N TYR A 190 -8.26 3.58 9.53
CA TYR A 190 -8.97 2.48 8.86
C TYR A 190 -8.22 1.15 8.94
N VAL A 191 -6.93 1.13 8.61
CA VAL A 191 -6.11 -0.10 8.70
C VAL A 191 -6.11 -0.62 10.14
N ASP A 192 -5.95 0.25 11.15
CA ASP A 192 -6.07 -0.12 12.56
C ASP A 192 -7.44 -0.75 12.86
N THR A 193 -8.54 -0.18 12.35
CA THR A 193 -9.88 -0.75 12.57
C THR A 193 -10.02 -2.14 11.97
N GLN A 194 -9.50 -2.38 10.77
CA GLN A 194 -9.58 -3.70 10.12
C GLN A 194 -8.65 -4.73 10.77
N ALA A 195 -7.51 -4.30 11.31
CA ALA A 195 -6.62 -5.12 12.12
C ALA A 195 -7.32 -5.59 13.40
N LEU A 196 -7.94 -4.67 14.16
CA LEU A 196 -8.72 -5.00 15.35
C LEU A 196 -9.88 -5.97 15.05
N LEU A 197 -10.57 -5.77 13.92
CA LEU A 197 -11.65 -6.64 13.48
C LEU A 197 -11.18 -7.99 12.88
N ASN A 198 -9.86 -8.21 12.75
CA ASN A 198 -9.26 -9.38 12.09
C ASN A 198 -9.80 -9.64 10.67
N ARG A 199 -10.10 -8.58 9.90
CA ARG A 199 -10.66 -8.67 8.54
C ARG A 199 -9.82 -7.87 7.52
N PRO A 200 -8.63 -8.36 7.15
CA PRO A 200 -7.74 -7.65 6.21
C PRO A 200 -8.28 -7.63 4.77
N GLU A 201 -9.26 -8.47 4.43
CA GLU A 201 -9.88 -8.54 3.09
C GLU A 201 -10.48 -7.20 2.61
N ALA A 202 -10.89 -6.34 3.55
CA ALA A 202 -11.40 -5.00 3.26
C ALA A 202 -10.30 -3.94 3.02
N VAL A 203 -9.02 -4.30 3.18
CA VAL A 203 -7.88 -3.37 3.04
C VAL A 203 -7.46 -3.15 1.58
N PRO A 204 -7.25 -4.18 0.71
CA PRO A 204 -6.91 -3.97 -0.69
C PRO A 204 -7.86 -3.03 -1.46
N PRO A 205 -9.20 -3.12 -1.32
CA PRO A 205 -10.13 -2.17 -1.96
C PRO A 205 -9.89 -0.72 -1.54
N ALA A 206 -9.63 -0.47 -0.25
CA ALA A 206 -9.35 0.88 0.26
C ALA A 206 -8.02 1.45 -0.27
N LEU A 207 -7.00 0.60 -0.46
CA LEU A 207 -5.72 0.99 -1.07
C LEU A 207 -5.88 1.33 -2.56
N ILE A 208 -6.71 0.58 -3.30
CA ILE A 208 -7.06 0.90 -4.70
C ILE A 208 -7.77 2.26 -4.77
N LEU A 209 -8.73 2.51 -3.87
CA LEU A 209 -9.43 3.79 -3.77
C LEU A 209 -8.46 4.94 -3.45
N TYR A 210 -7.55 4.79 -2.49
CA TYR A 210 -6.54 5.80 -2.17
C TYR A 210 -5.69 6.21 -3.39
N ALA A 211 -5.36 5.26 -4.28
CA ALA A 211 -4.59 5.54 -5.49
C ALA A 211 -5.41 6.14 -6.65
N SER A 212 -6.69 5.77 -6.78
CA SER A 212 -7.51 6.04 -7.97
C SER A 212 -8.59 7.11 -7.81
N LYS A 213 -9.02 7.40 -6.57
CA LYS A 213 -10.15 8.28 -6.27
C LYS A 213 -9.89 9.72 -6.73
N PRO A 214 -10.83 10.35 -7.47
CA PRO A 214 -10.68 11.74 -7.89
C PRO A 214 -10.75 12.67 -6.66
N LEU A 215 -10.00 13.78 -6.70
CA LEU A 215 -9.91 14.69 -5.56
C LEU A 215 -10.95 15.81 -5.70
N PRO A 216 -11.89 15.97 -4.76
CA PRO A 216 -12.86 17.06 -4.79
C PRO A 216 -12.16 18.40 -4.51
N ARG A 217 -12.54 19.43 -5.24
CA ARG A 217 -12.05 20.79 -5.04
C ARG A 217 -12.85 21.47 -3.91
N PRO A 218 -12.21 21.99 -2.85
CA PRO A 218 -12.94 22.74 -1.83
C PRO A 218 -13.47 24.06 -2.41
N GLY A 219 -14.69 24.44 -2.00
CA GLY A 219 -15.29 25.74 -2.34
C GLY A 219 -16.02 25.83 -3.69
N THR A 220 -16.12 24.76 -4.48
CA THR A 220 -16.90 24.76 -5.73
C THR A 220 -18.31 24.19 -5.55
N THR A 221 -19.31 24.90 -6.08
CA THR A 221 -20.71 24.43 -6.19
C THR A 221 -21.15 24.46 -7.66
N PRO A 222 -21.36 23.32 -8.33
CA PRO A 222 -21.23 21.93 -7.86
C PRO A 222 -19.77 21.52 -7.57
N ILE A 223 -19.57 20.39 -6.88
CA ILE A 223 -18.24 19.86 -6.57
C ILE A 223 -17.48 19.53 -7.85
N GLU A 224 -16.40 20.28 -8.13
CA GLU A 224 -15.45 19.94 -9.18
C GLU A 224 -14.54 18.80 -8.71
N TYR A 225 -14.37 17.78 -9.55
CA TYR A 225 -13.49 16.65 -9.29
C TYR A 225 -12.25 16.75 -10.18
N THR A 226 -11.07 16.73 -9.56
CA THR A 226 -9.79 16.64 -10.29
C THR A 226 -9.40 15.18 -10.46
N ALA A 227 -9.02 14.80 -11.68
CA ALA A 227 -8.63 13.42 -12.00
C ALA A 227 -7.36 13.03 -11.23
N SER A 228 -7.45 11.96 -10.41
CA SER A 228 -6.28 11.43 -9.71
C SER A 228 -5.39 10.62 -10.65
N ASN A 229 -4.09 10.61 -10.36
CA ASN A 229 -3.10 9.86 -11.11
C ASN A 229 -2.43 8.84 -10.18
N PRO A 230 -2.75 7.54 -10.31
CA PRO A 230 -2.21 6.48 -9.44
C PRO A 230 -0.70 6.24 -9.63
N LYS A 231 -0.04 6.97 -10.53
CA LYS A 231 1.41 6.96 -10.73
C LYS A 231 2.09 8.22 -10.13
N LYS A 232 1.37 9.11 -9.45
CA LYS A 232 1.93 10.34 -8.83
C LYS A 232 2.61 10.01 -7.50
N ALA A 233 3.79 10.58 -7.24
CA ALA A 233 4.54 10.31 -6.00
C ALA A 233 3.80 10.73 -4.71
N SER A 234 2.89 11.70 -4.79
CA SER A 234 2.03 12.11 -3.66
C SER A 234 0.90 11.13 -3.36
N SER A 235 0.63 10.18 -4.26
CA SER A 235 -0.38 9.12 -4.10
C SER A 235 0.22 7.83 -3.55
N ALA A 236 1.50 7.85 -3.13
CA ALA A 236 2.16 6.70 -2.54
C ALA A 236 1.67 6.46 -1.11
N VAL A 237 1.34 5.20 -0.80
CA VAL A 237 0.99 4.77 0.55
C VAL A 237 2.24 4.87 1.45
N PRO A 238 2.16 5.46 2.66
CA PRO A 238 3.24 5.46 3.63
C PRO A 238 3.66 4.03 4.06
N ILE A 239 4.96 3.82 4.25
CA ILE A 239 5.53 2.50 4.61
C ILE A 239 4.95 1.99 5.93
N SER A 240 4.76 2.86 6.93
CA SER A 240 4.20 2.49 8.23
C SER A 240 2.77 1.94 8.16
N ILE A 241 1.94 2.51 7.27
CA ILE A 241 0.58 2.04 7.03
C ILE A 241 0.60 0.72 6.25
N ALA A 242 1.52 0.61 5.27
CA ALA A 242 1.71 -0.62 4.52
C ALA A 242 2.20 -1.79 5.40
N SER A 243 3.11 -1.54 6.36
CA SER A 243 3.54 -2.57 7.31
C SER A 243 2.41 -2.96 8.27
N ALA A 244 1.71 -2.00 8.88
CA ALA A 244 0.58 -2.32 9.76
C ALA A 244 -0.53 -3.11 9.03
N ALA A 245 -0.79 -2.80 7.75
CA ALA A 245 -1.71 -3.56 6.91
C ALA A 245 -1.22 -5.00 6.62
N LEU A 246 0.09 -5.17 6.37
CA LEU A 246 0.68 -6.49 6.16
C LEU A 246 0.65 -7.32 7.44
N ASP A 247 1.05 -6.74 8.57
CA ASP A 247 1.11 -7.40 9.86
C ASP A 247 -0.32 -7.88 10.27
N ALA A 248 -1.34 -7.05 10.05
CA ALA A 248 -2.75 -7.45 10.22
C ALA A 248 -3.24 -8.58 9.28
N ALA A 249 -2.67 -8.70 8.08
CA ALA A 249 -2.98 -9.76 7.13
C ALA A 249 -2.24 -11.06 7.43
N ILE A 250 -1.03 -10.95 7.99
CA ILE A 250 -0.24 -12.05 8.59
C ILE A 250 -1.00 -12.65 9.78
N ASP A 251 -1.50 -11.81 10.71
CA ASP A 251 -2.23 -12.26 11.90
C ASP A 251 -3.51 -13.03 11.55
N ALA A 252 -4.22 -12.57 10.51
CA ALA A 252 -5.40 -13.24 9.95
C ALA A 252 -5.06 -14.46 9.06
N LYS A 253 -3.77 -14.72 8.80
CA LYS A 253 -3.25 -15.83 7.97
C LYS A 253 -3.85 -15.92 6.57
N ASN A 254 -4.10 -14.77 5.92
CA ASN A 254 -4.60 -14.72 4.55
C ASN A 254 -3.49 -14.32 3.56
N LEU A 255 -2.88 -15.33 2.94
CA LEU A 255 -1.72 -15.17 2.05
C LEU A 255 -2.03 -14.40 0.75
N PRO A 256 -3.14 -14.68 0.02
CA PRO A 256 -3.55 -13.86 -1.13
C PRO A 256 -3.69 -12.36 -0.80
N VAL A 257 -4.30 -12.02 0.35
CA VAL A 257 -4.45 -10.62 0.78
C VAL A 257 -3.10 -9.97 1.08
N CYS A 258 -2.13 -10.70 1.63
CA CYS A 258 -0.76 -10.20 1.81
C CYS A 258 -0.11 -9.81 0.46
N PHE A 259 -0.25 -10.66 -0.57
CA PHE A 259 0.27 -10.34 -1.90
C PHE A 259 -0.40 -9.12 -2.53
N ASP A 260 -1.72 -8.97 -2.37
CA ASP A 260 -2.44 -7.80 -2.86
C ASP A 260 -2.03 -6.52 -2.13
N ILE A 261 -1.82 -6.56 -0.82
CA ILE A 261 -1.27 -5.43 -0.05
C ILE A 261 0.13 -5.06 -0.58
N ILE A 262 1.03 -6.03 -0.79
CA ILE A 262 2.37 -5.77 -1.33
C ILE A 262 2.31 -5.20 -2.77
N ASN A 263 1.39 -5.71 -3.59
CA ASN A 263 1.15 -5.25 -4.96
C ASN A 263 0.68 -3.78 -5.01
N LEU A 264 -0.26 -3.42 -4.13
CA LEU A 264 -0.91 -2.11 -4.12
C LEU A 264 -0.11 -1.03 -3.38
N THR A 265 0.75 -1.42 -2.44
CA THR A 265 1.58 -0.49 -1.67
C THR A 265 2.98 -0.36 -2.27
N VAL A 266 3.85 -1.34 -2.04
CA VAL A 266 5.28 -1.26 -2.31
C VAL A 266 5.63 -1.48 -3.79
N CYS A 267 4.90 -2.36 -4.47
CA CYS A 267 5.11 -2.57 -5.92
C CYS A 267 4.60 -1.40 -6.76
N ALA A 268 3.77 -0.53 -6.19
CA ALA A 268 3.08 0.53 -6.93
C ALA A 268 4.05 1.52 -7.60
N PRO A 269 3.75 1.99 -8.82
CA PRO A 269 4.59 2.97 -9.52
C PRO A 269 4.66 4.32 -8.77
N ALA A 270 3.60 4.68 -8.03
CA ALA A 270 3.61 5.84 -7.12
C ALA A 270 4.68 5.68 -6.03
N PHE A 271 4.72 4.52 -5.36
CA PHE A 271 5.66 4.25 -4.29
C PHE A 271 7.11 4.31 -4.77
N ARG A 272 7.44 3.62 -5.87
CA ARG A 272 8.78 3.64 -6.48
C ARG A 272 9.25 5.07 -6.85
N ARG A 273 8.33 5.92 -7.34
CA ARG A 273 8.62 7.34 -7.60
C ARG A 273 8.80 8.14 -6.30
N SER A 274 7.99 7.89 -5.28
CA SER A 274 8.14 8.53 -3.96
C SER A 274 9.45 8.15 -3.27
N LYS A 275 9.89 6.89 -3.38
CA LYS A 275 11.20 6.42 -2.89
C LYS A 275 12.34 7.14 -3.59
N LEU A 276 12.29 7.28 -4.92
CA LEU A 276 13.28 8.06 -5.67
C LEU A 276 13.32 9.52 -5.20
N VAL A 277 12.17 10.19 -5.09
CA VAL A 277 12.10 11.59 -4.62
C VAL A 277 12.55 11.75 -3.16
N ARG A 278 12.25 10.80 -2.27
CA ARG A 278 12.61 10.92 -0.83
C ARG A 278 14.03 10.48 -0.52
N ARG A 279 14.56 9.45 -1.20
CA ARG A 279 15.86 8.82 -0.88
C ARG A 279 16.98 9.20 -1.85
N ALA A 280 16.69 9.51 -3.11
CA ALA A 280 17.73 9.88 -4.10
C ALA A 280 17.88 11.41 -4.28
N LEU A 281 16.88 12.22 -3.93
CA LEU A 281 16.94 13.67 -4.10
C LEU A 281 18.00 14.33 -3.22
N LEU A 282 18.05 14.00 -1.91
CA LEU A 282 19.04 14.54 -0.98
C LEU A 282 20.49 14.28 -1.41
N PRO A 283 20.93 13.01 -1.65
CA PRO A 283 22.28 12.76 -2.15
C PRO A 283 22.49 13.30 -3.57
N GLY A 284 21.44 13.36 -4.41
CA GLY A 284 21.52 13.96 -5.75
C GLY A 284 21.80 15.46 -5.74
N ILE A 285 21.17 16.22 -4.84
CA ILE A 285 21.46 17.64 -4.63
C ILE A 285 22.88 17.81 -4.07
N GLY A 286 23.28 16.97 -3.10
CA GLY A 286 24.65 16.96 -2.59
C GLY A 286 25.68 16.77 -3.71
N ALA A 287 25.52 15.73 -4.52
CA ALA A 287 26.41 15.44 -5.65
C ALA A 287 26.45 16.56 -6.71
N ALA A 288 25.32 17.24 -6.96
CA ALA A 288 25.28 18.38 -7.86
C ALA A 288 26.05 19.61 -7.34
N MET A 289 26.14 19.79 -6.01
CA MET A 289 26.88 20.88 -5.37
C MET A 289 28.37 20.58 -5.18
N VAL A 290 28.80 19.31 -5.29
CA VAL A 290 30.22 18.90 -5.11
C VAL A 290 31.19 19.73 -5.97
N PRO A 291 30.99 19.94 -7.29
CA PRO A 291 31.97 20.68 -8.09
C PRO A 291 32.14 22.14 -7.62
N ALA A 292 31.08 22.80 -7.15
CA ALA A 292 31.16 24.15 -6.62
C ALA A 292 31.90 24.20 -5.27
N ALA A 293 31.63 23.24 -4.39
CA ALA A 293 32.33 23.11 -3.11
C ALA A 293 33.82 22.78 -3.30
N VAL A 294 34.15 21.87 -4.22
CA VAL A 294 35.53 21.51 -4.57
C VAL A 294 36.26 22.68 -5.24
N TYR A 295 35.59 23.48 -6.07
CA TYR A 295 36.17 24.69 -6.64
C TYR A 295 36.51 25.74 -5.57
N ALA A 296 35.60 26.00 -4.63
CA ALA A 296 35.84 26.92 -3.51
C ALA A 296 36.93 26.43 -2.55
N ALA A 297 37.04 25.11 -2.34
CA ALA A 297 38.14 24.52 -1.59
C ALA A 297 39.48 24.69 -2.35
N ALA A 298 39.52 24.36 -3.64
CA ALA A 298 40.72 24.45 -4.46
C ALA A 298 41.25 25.89 -4.58
N SER A 299 40.37 26.90 -4.73
CA SER A 299 40.79 28.31 -4.78
C SER A 299 41.36 28.79 -3.45
N GLN A 300 40.78 28.41 -2.31
CA GLN A 300 41.34 28.73 -1.00
C GLN A 300 42.71 28.08 -0.78
N TRP A 301 42.88 26.82 -1.17
CA TRP A 301 44.15 26.09 -1.04
C TRP A 301 45.24 26.66 -1.95
N ALA A 302 44.90 27.11 -3.16
CA ALA A 302 45.87 27.71 -4.07
C ALA A 302 46.51 29.00 -3.51
N THR A 303 45.78 29.76 -2.68
CA THR A 303 46.34 30.95 -1.98
C THR A 303 47.36 30.63 -0.87
N TRP A 304 47.52 29.36 -0.49
CA TRP A 304 48.47 28.92 0.54
C TRP A 304 49.73 28.24 -0.04
N GLN A 305 49.88 28.20 -1.37
CA GLN A 305 50.98 27.53 -2.05
C GLN A 305 51.82 28.53 -2.86
N ASP A 306 53.03 28.83 -2.39
CA ASP A 306 53.96 29.75 -3.07
C ASP A 306 54.85 29.08 -4.15
N THR A 307 54.69 27.77 -4.38
CA THR A 307 55.62 26.97 -5.21
C THR A 307 55.24 26.83 -6.69
N MET A 308 54.03 27.26 -7.08
CA MET A 308 53.50 27.16 -8.44
C MET A 308 52.64 28.39 -8.76
N ASP A 309 52.40 28.63 -10.05
CA ASP A 309 51.42 29.64 -10.47
C ASP A 309 50.01 29.26 -9.99
N ASN A 310 49.24 30.26 -9.56
CA ASN A 310 47.98 30.12 -8.84
C ASN A 310 46.93 29.39 -9.71
N ASP A 311 46.86 29.71 -11.00
CA ASP A 311 45.98 29.04 -11.96
C ASP A 311 46.34 27.55 -12.16
N LEU A 312 47.64 27.21 -12.14
CA LEU A 312 48.09 25.82 -12.28
C LEU A 312 47.79 25.04 -11.00
N ALA A 313 48.12 25.61 -9.84
CA ALA A 313 47.84 25.04 -8.52
C ALA A 313 46.34 24.78 -8.31
N MET A 314 45.48 25.76 -8.61
CA MET A 314 44.02 25.62 -8.52
C MET A 314 43.51 24.49 -9.41
N ASN A 315 43.92 24.43 -10.68
CA ASN A 315 43.45 23.40 -11.62
C ASN A 315 43.91 21.99 -11.20
N LEU A 316 45.15 21.85 -10.73
CA LEU A 316 45.68 20.57 -10.23
C LEU A 316 44.92 20.11 -8.97
N MET A 317 44.71 21.00 -8.00
CA MET A 317 43.98 20.72 -6.76
C MET A 317 42.51 20.43 -7.01
N PHE A 318 41.84 21.19 -7.88
CA PHE A 318 40.46 20.94 -8.29
C PHE A 318 40.32 19.56 -8.95
N GLY A 319 41.21 19.22 -9.89
CA GLY A 319 41.23 17.91 -10.53
C GLY A 319 41.46 16.76 -9.54
N GLY A 320 42.44 16.91 -8.64
CA GLY A 320 42.75 15.91 -7.62
C GLY A 320 41.62 15.69 -6.61
N LEU A 321 41.04 16.77 -6.07
CA LEU A 321 39.92 16.70 -5.13
C LEU A 321 38.65 16.16 -5.80
N LEU A 322 38.34 16.59 -7.03
CA LEU A 322 37.17 16.09 -7.75
C LEU A 322 37.31 14.61 -8.10
N ALA A 323 38.52 14.16 -8.48
CA ALA A 323 38.81 12.74 -8.68
C ALA A 323 38.66 11.96 -7.37
N TYR A 324 39.25 12.42 -6.26
CA TYR A 324 39.14 11.76 -4.96
C TYR A 324 37.68 11.62 -4.49
N VAL A 325 36.89 12.68 -4.59
CA VAL A 325 35.46 12.66 -4.24
C VAL A 325 34.68 11.76 -5.21
N GLY A 326 34.99 11.77 -6.51
CA GLY A 326 34.38 10.89 -7.51
C GLY A 326 34.63 9.41 -7.23
N PHE A 327 35.88 9.02 -6.96
CA PHE A 327 36.25 7.64 -6.62
C PHE A 327 35.62 7.19 -5.30
N THR A 328 35.74 7.97 -4.23
CA THR A 328 35.15 7.63 -2.92
C THR A 328 33.61 7.55 -2.98
N ALA A 329 32.95 8.46 -3.71
CA ALA A 329 31.50 8.39 -3.94
C ALA A 329 31.09 7.15 -4.75
N SER A 330 31.90 6.72 -5.74
CA SER A 330 31.62 5.50 -6.50
C SER A 330 31.70 4.24 -5.63
N ILE A 331 32.70 4.16 -4.74
CA ILE A 331 32.84 3.07 -3.77
C ILE A 331 31.68 3.08 -2.77
N GLY A 332 31.31 4.25 -2.24
CA GLY A 332 30.16 4.42 -1.35
C GLY A 332 28.83 4.00 -2.02
N PHE A 333 28.64 4.33 -3.30
CA PHE A 333 27.47 3.89 -4.05
C PHE A 333 27.42 2.37 -4.22
N VAL A 334 28.55 1.71 -4.51
CA VAL A 334 28.63 0.24 -4.55
C VAL A 334 28.33 -0.34 -3.18
N ALA A 335 28.95 0.13 -2.10
CA ALA A 335 28.71 -0.35 -0.74
C ALA A 335 27.24 -0.25 -0.34
N VAL A 336 26.59 0.90 -0.55
CA VAL A 336 25.16 1.12 -0.23
C VAL A 336 24.22 0.26 -1.11
N THR A 337 24.62 -0.10 -2.33
CA THR A 337 23.81 -0.96 -3.22
C THR A 337 24.12 -2.46 -3.11
N THR A 338 25.18 -2.84 -2.39
CA THR A 338 25.59 -4.23 -2.13
C THR A 338 25.36 -4.71 -0.70
N ALA A 339 25.08 -3.80 0.24
CA ALA A 339 24.75 -4.13 1.64
C ALA A 339 23.63 -5.19 1.72
N ASN A 340 23.91 -6.30 2.40
CA ASN A 340 23.08 -7.52 2.38
C ASN A 340 22.54 -7.93 3.76
N ASP A 341 22.96 -7.24 4.83
CA ASP A 341 22.74 -7.61 6.25
C ASP A 341 21.26 -7.63 6.69
N GLN A 342 20.38 -7.08 5.84
CA GLN A 342 18.93 -7.00 6.05
C GLN A 342 18.14 -8.13 5.36
N MET A 343 18.81 -9.16 4.82
CA MET A 343 18.17 -10.31 4.17
C MET A 343 18.25 -11.55 5.05
N ASP A 344 17.10 -12.07 5.49
CA ASP A 344 17.04 -13.32 6.28
C ASP A 344 16.74 -14.51 5.36
N ARG A 345 15.51 -14.63 4.85
CA ARG A 345 15.06 -15.76 4.03
C ARG A 345 14.98 -15.42 2.54
N VAL A 346 14.52 -14.21 2.22
CA VAL A 346 14.32 -13.77 0.83
C VAL A 346 15.50 -12.97 0.34
N THR A 347 16.23 -13.53 -0.63
CA THR A 347 17.43 -12.94 -1.24
C THR A 347 17.20 -12.59 -2.71
N TRP A 348 18.09 -11.79 -3.30
CA TRP A 348 18.03 -11.47 -4.72
C TRP A 348 18.57 -12.61 -5.60
N ALA A 349 17.88 -12.91 -6.70
CA ALA A 349 18.39 -13.84 -7.70
C ALA A 349 19.70 -13.32 -8.32
N VAL A 350 20.58 -14.25 -8.69
CA VAL A 350 21.84 -13.94 -9.38
C VAL A 350 21.55 -13.21 -10.70
N GLY A 351 22.35 -12.19 -11.04
CA GLY A 351 22.15 -11.37 -12.25
C GLY A 351 21.13 -10.22 -12.10
N THR A 352 20.47 -10.07 -10.95
CA THR A 352 19.65 -8.87 -10.67
C THR A 352 20.52 -7.59 -10.60
N PRO A 353 20.20 -6.53 -11.36
CA PRO A 353 21.02 -5.31 -11.37
C PRO A 353 20.82 -4.48 -10.10
N LEU A 354 21.90 -3.85 -9.61
CA LEU A 354 21.94 -3.06 -8.36
C LEU A 354 20.82 -2.01 -8.25
N ARG A 355 20.46 -1.36 -9.37
CA ARG A 355 19.35 -0.39 -9.44
C ARG A 355 17.98 -1.02 -9.17
N GLU A 356 17.73 -2.25 -9.65
CA GLU A 356 16.47 -2.95 -9.36
C GLU A 356 16.41 -3.36 -7.89
N ARG A 357 17.52 -3.85 -7.32
CA ARG A 357 17.62 -4.19 -5.89
C ARG A 357 17.26 -3.00 -5.02
N TRP A 358 17.98 -1.87 -5.17
CA TRP A 358 17.72 -0.67 -4.39
C TRP A 358 16.27 -0.16 -4.52
N LEU A 359 15.71 -0.18 -5.72
CA LEU A 359 14.34 0.31 -5.96
C LEU A 359 13.27 -0.61 -5.34
N ARG A 360 13.52 -1.93 -5.32
CA ARG A 360 12.59 -2.96 -4.84
C ARG A 360 12.98 -3.55 -3.47
N GLU A 361 13.92 -2.95 -2.75
CA GLU A 361 14.38 -3.46 -1.45
C GLU A 361 13.26 -3.58 -0.41
N GLU A 362 12.32 -2.62 -0.39
CA GLU A 362 11.14 -2.70 0.48
C GLU A 362 10.21 -3.87 0.07
N GLU A 363 10.18 -4.23 -1.21
CA GLU A 363 9.35 -5.32 -1.76
C GLU A 363 9.89 -6.66 -1.28
N ARG A 364 11.23 -6.80 -1.28
CA ARG A 364 11.95 -7.93 -0.70
C ARG A 364 11.73 -8.01 0.80
N ALA A 365 11.88 -6.90 1.54
CA ALA A 365 11.69 -6.86 2.99
C ALA A 365 10.25 -7.23 3.42
N PHE A 366 9.23 -6.87 2.64
CA PHE A 366 7.85 -7.30 2.90
C PHE A 366 7.66 -8.79 2.59
N ALA A 367 8.25 -9.30 1.51
CA ALA A 367 8.25 -10.73 1.21
C ALA A 367 8.98 -11.57 2.28
N ASP A 368 10.07 -11.05 2.84
CA ASP A 368 10.85 -11.64 3.93
C ASP A 368 10.01 -11.80 5.21
N ARG A 369 9.21 -10.78 5.56
CA ARG A 369 8.25 -10.84 6.68
C ARG A 369 7.17 -11.89 6.45
N VAL A 370 6.60 -11.96 5.25
CA VAL A 370 5.60 -12.99 4.89
C VAL A 370 6.22 -14.39 4.99
N ALA A 371 7.42 -14.59 4.44
CA ALA A 371 8.15 -15.86 4.55
C ALA A 371 8.44 -16.25 6.01
N GLY A 372 8.90 -15.31 6.84
CA GLY A 372 9.16 -15.53 8.27
C GLY A 372 7.90 -15.77 9.12
N ALA A 373 6.71 -15.41 8.63
CA ALA A 373 5.44 -15.63 9.30
C ALA A 373 4.71 -16.92 8.88
N TRP A 374 4.83 -17.30 7.60
CA TRP A 374 4.22 -18.54 7.08
C TRP A 374 5.09 -19.78 7.31
N GLY A 375 6.41 -19.63 7.30
CA GLY A 375 7.35 -20.72 7.48
C GLY A 375 7.80 -20.95 8.92
N PHE A 376 8.74 -21.87 9.11
CA PHE A 376 9.37 -22.12 10.40
C PHE A 376 10.30 -20.96 10.79
N LYS A 377 10.23 -20.57 12.07
CA LYS A 377 11.14 -19.58 12.68
C LYS A 377 12.53 -20.15 12.93
N GLU A 378 12.62 -21.47 13.08
CA GLU A 378 13.82 -22.22 13.45
C GLU A 378 14.69 -22.48 12.20
N PRO A 379 15.95 -22.02 12.15
CA PRO A 379 16.75 -22.04 10.93
C PRO A 379 16.98 -23.47 10.41
N TRP A 380 17.21 -24.44 11.30
CA TRP A 380 17.43 -25.85 10.95
C TRP A 380 16.19 -26.58 10.40
N LYS A 381 15.00 -25.97 10.41
CA LYS A 381 13.78 -26.50 9.76
C LYS A 381 13.43 -25.81 8.45
N ARG A 382 14.09 -24.69 8.11
CA ARG A 382 13.88 -24.00 6.83
C ARG A 382 14.19 -24.98 5.69
N GLY A 383 13.40 -24.91 4.61
CA GLY A 383 13.48 -25.88 3.51
C GLY A 383 12.71 -27.20 3.70
N GLN A 384 12.20 -27.53 4.90
CA GLN A 384 11.26 -28.66 5.11
C GLN A 384 9.79 -28.24 5.01
N GLU A 385 9.52 -27.07 4.42
CA GLU A 385 8.21 -26.43 4.43
C GLU A 385 7.41 -26.85 3.21
N GLU A 386 6.33 -27.59 3.44
CA GLU A 386 5.40 -28.06 2.42
C GLU A 386 4.00 -27.50 2.66
N GLY A 387 3.33 -27.06 1.59
CA GLY A 387 1.97 -26.55 1.64
C GLY A 387 1.61 -25.78 0.37
N LEU A 388 0.32 -25.71 0.05
CA LEU A 388 -0.17 -24.98 -1.13
C LEU A 388 0.16 -23.48 -1.03
N ASP A 389 -0.08 -22.87 0.13
CA ASP A 389 0.26 -21.47 0.40
C ASP A 389 1.77 -21.21 0.31
N TRP A 390 2.60 -22.17 0.73
CA TRP A 390 4.06 -22.07 0.66
C TRP A 390 4.58 -22.18 -0.78
N GLN A 391 4.01 -23.08 -1.58
CA GLN A 391 4.27 -23.18 -3.02
C GLN A 391 3.84 -21.90 -3.75
N GLN A 392 2.69 -21.32 -3.38
CA GLN A 392 2.21 -20.05 -3.94
C GLN A 392 3.15 -18.88 -3.59
N LEU A 393 3.69 -18.85 -2.37
CA LEU A 393 4.72 -17.89 -1.97
C LEU A 393 6.00 -18.07 -2.79
N TYR A 394 6.49 -19.30 -2.93
CA TYR A 394 7.68 -19.60 -3.70
C TYR A 394 7.54 -19.18 -5.18
N GLU A 395 6.40 -19.47 -5.81
CA GLU A 395 6.10 -19.02 -7.18
C GLU A 395 6.06 -17.48 -7.27
N TRP A 396 5.35 -16.81 -6.37
CA TRP A 396 5.23 -15.34 -6.34
C TRP A 396 6.58 -14.64 -6.17
N ILE A 397 7.46 -15.19 -5.33
CA ILE A 397 8.85 -14.73 -5.11
C ILE A 397 9.73 -15.02 -6.35
N GLY A 398 9.61 -16.22 -6.94
CA GLY A 398 10.37 -16.62 -8.13
C GLY A 398 10.07 -15.75 -9.35
N LEU A 399 8.80 -15.46 -9.61
CA LEU A 399 8.35 -14.51 -10.66
C LEU A 399 8.96 -13.11 -10.50
N ARG A 400 9.43 -12.76 -9.31
CA ARG A 400 9.97 -11.45 -8.93
C ARG A 400 11.48 -11.33 -9.01
N ARG A 401 12.20 -12.36 -9.49
CA ARG A 401 13.68 -12.46 -9.45
C ARG A 401 14.24 -12.39 -8.02
N MET A 402 13.49 -12.93 -7.08
CA MET A 402 13.93 -13.18 -5.71
C MET A 402 14.06 -14.70 -5.53
N VAL A 403 14.85 -15.13 -4.55
CA VAL A 403 15.04 -16.54 -4.19
C VAL A 403 14.74 -16.66 -2.70
N LEU A 404 13.76 -17.50 -2.38
CA LEU A 404 13.44 -17.91 -1.02
C LEU A 404 14.41 -19.03 -0.60
N ASP A 405 14.95 -18.95 0.61
CA ASP A 405 15.84 -19.94 1.23
C ASP A 405 16.96 -20.43 0.28
N LYS A 406 17.83 -19.50 -0.14
CA LYS A 406 18.97 -19.84 -1.01
C LYS A 406 19.88 -20.85 -0.30
N VAL A 407 20.08 -22.03 -0.91
CA VAL A 407 20.82 -23.16 -0.33
C VAL A 407 22.17 -22.79 0.31
N GLY A 408 23.01 -22.02 -0.38
CA GLY A 408 24.30 -21.56 0.15
C GLY A 408 24.23 -20.40 1.15
N LEU A 409 23.09 -20.20 1.79
CA LEU A 409 22.86 -19.32 2.96
C LEU A 409 22.03 -20.06 4.05
N MET A 410 21.77 -21.37 3.88
CA MET A 410 21.12 -22.18 4.90
C MET A 410 22.18 -22.76 5.86
N GLU A 411 21.89 -22.68 7.15
CA GLU A 411 22.76 -23.17 8.22
C GLU A 411 23.01 -24.68 8.05
N GLY A 412 24.28 -25.10 8.04
CA GLY A 412 24.68 -26.49 7.85
C GLY A 412 24.89 -26.95 6.39
N MET A 413 24.87 -26.03 5.42
CA MET A 413 25.16 -26.29 4.00
C MET A 413 26.44 -25.58 3.48
N GLU A 414 27.36 -25.22 4.39
CA GLU A 414 28.69 -24.64 4.10
C GLU A 414 29.79 -25.72 4.00
#